data_AF-B8L1E4-F1
#
_entry.id   AF-B8L1E4-F1
#
_cell.length_a   1.000
_cell.length_b   1.000
_cell.length_c   1.000
_cell.angle_alpha   90.00
_cell.angle_beta   90.00
_cell.angle_gamma   90.00
#
_symmetry.space_group_name_H-M   'P 1'
#
loop_
_entity.id
_entity.type
_entity.pdbx_description
1 polymer ?
#
loop_
_entity_poly.entity_id
_entity_poly.type
_entity_poly.pdbx_seq_one_letter_code
_entity_poly.pdbx_strand_id
1 'polypeptide(L)'
;MDDLMVSAAARYCRMSGPGPILLMVQVVALLAVGLAAGFFHYRVGLLLEPVDDACGGPDPVARMQVAEQLMARSLALAPWQPLQWIPMAGLVLALLGAISISVYRLGRLSGRLRWANWAVMALHGVILMLAVRALHLYDMAWISVAKLAPTTCLVELGEQGRLPLVQAQEVVFGILTRQHALLLRSPDDLALVLVALLLMAMVAGFMLWRAIARARSSDALEDG
;
A
#
# COMPACT_ATOMS: atom_id res chain seq x y z
N MET A 1 7.92 12.51 -38.22
CA MET A 1 7.94 12.39 -36.74
C MET A 1 7.43 11.00 -36.32
N ASP A 2 6.50 10.43 -37.08
CA ASP A 2 5.93 9.09 -36.87
C ASP A 2 6.96 7.95 -37.03
N ASP A 3 7.90 8.04 -37.97
CA ASP A 3 8.92 7.00 -38.19
C ASP A 3 9.90 6.84 -37.01
N LEU A 4 10.16 7.92 -36.28
CA LEU A 4 11.00 7.91 -35.07
C LEU A 4 10.28 7.25 -33.89
N MET A 5 8.96 7.47 -33.77
CA MET A 5 8.12 6.84 -32.76
C MET A 5 7.92 5.35 -33.03
N VAL A 6 7.69 4.96 -34.30
CA VAL A 6 7.57 3.55 -34.71
C VAL A 6 8.89 2.81 -34.55
N SER A 7 10.03 3.44 -34.86
CA SER A 7 11.36 2.87 -34.65
C SER A 7 11.70 2.71 -33.17
N ALA A 8 11.38 3.68 -32.32
CA ALA A 8 11.54 3.59 -30.87
C ALA A 8 10.64 2.52 -30.26
N ALA A 9 9.37 2.43 -30.68
CA ALA A 9 8.44 1.39 -30.24
C ALA A 9 8.85 -0.01 -30.70
N ALA A 10 9.35 -0.17 -31.94
CA ALA A 10 9.84 -1.44 -32.47
C ALA A 10 11.19 -1.86 -31.84
N ARG A 11 12.02 -0.90 -31.45
CA ARG A 11 13.28 -1.13 -30.73
C ARG A 11 13.02 -1.42 -29.25
N TYR A 12 12.03 -0.77 -28.65
CA TYR A 12 11.52 -1.10 -27.32
C TYR A 12 10.87 -2.49 -27.33
N CYS A 13 10.03 -2.88 -28.29
CA CYS A 13 9.50 -4.25 -28.37
C CYS A 13 10.57 -5.33 -28.60
N ARG A 14 11.72 -4.99 -29.19
CA ARG A 14 12.87 -5.91 -29.36
C ARG A 14 13.78 -6.01 -28.14
N MET A 15 14.02 -4.90 -27.43
CA MET A 15 14.81 -4.87 -26.18
C MET A 15 13.97 -5.28 -24.95
N SER A 16 12.70 -4.89 -24.95
CA SER A 16 11.67 -5.24 -23.99
C SER A 16 11.07 -6.58 -24.38
N GLY A 17 11.81 -7.65 -24.10
CA GLY A 17 11.13 -8.88 -23.72
C GLY A 17 10.11 -8.59 -22.60
N PRO A 18 9.20 -9.50 -22.28
CA PRO A 18 8.22 -9.28 -21.23
C PRO A 18 8.84 -9.11 -19.81
N GLY A 19 10.17 -9.10 -19.65
CA GLY A 19 10.92 -8.91 -18.40
C GLY A 19 10.94 -7.46 -17.90
N PRO A 20 11.48 -6.49 -18.67
CA PRO A 20 11.43 -5.06 -18.32
C PRO A 20 10.04 -4.53 -17.97
N ILE A 21 8.99 -4.99 -18.68
CA ILE A 21 7.60 -4.60 -18.38
C ILE A 21 7.18 -5.11 -17.00
N LEU A 22 7.50 -6.37 -16.67
CA LEU A 22 7.22 -6.92 -15.32
C LEU A 22 7.98 -6.15 -14.23
N LEU A 23 9.23 -5.76 -14.48
CA LEU A 23 10.01 -4.96 -13.52
C LEU A 23 9.35 -3.61 -13.26
N MET A 24 8.97 -2.89 -14.34
CA MET A 24 8.31 -1.59 -14.22
C MET A 24 6.99 -1.69 -13.45
N VAL A 25 6.20 -2.72 -13.74
CA VAL A 25 4.95 -3.04 -13.05
C VAL A 25 5.17 -3.26 -11.55
N GLN A 26 6.25 -3.93 -11.14
CA GLN A 26 6.57 -4.11 -9.72
C GLN A 26 7.03 -2.83 -9.04
N VAL A 27 7.79 -1.97 -9.73
CA VAL A 27 8.16 -0.65 -9.21
C VAL A 27 6.92 0.21 -8.98
N VAL A 28 5.98 0.21 -9.92
CA VAL A 28 4.69 0.91 -9.77
C VAL A 28 3.92 0.37 -8.57
N ALA A 29 3.88 -0.95 -8.39
CA ALA A 29 3.22 -1.58 -7.24
C ALA A 29 3.86 -1.14 -5.89
N LEU A 30 5.19 -1.11 -5.80
CA LEU A 30 5.89 -0.64 -4.60
C LEU A 30 5.60 0.83 -4.29
N LEU A 31 5.66 1.70 -5.31
CA LEU A 31 5.33 3.12 -5.16
C LEU A 31 3.88 3.32 -4.73
N ALA A 32 2.95 2.55 -5.28
CA ALA A 32 1.54 2.60 -4.89
C ALA A 32 1.33 2.24 -3.41
N VAL A 33 2.01 1.20 -2.90
CA VAL A 33 1.95 0.84 -1.47
C VAL A 33 2.49 1.97 -0.60
N GLY A 34 3.65 2.55 -0.97
CA GLY A 34 4.23 3.67 -0.23
C GLY A 34 3.33 4.92 -0.22
N LEU A 35 2.71 5.25 -1.36
CA LEU A 35 1.76 6.36 -1.46
C LEU A 35 0.50 6.12 -0.63
N ALA A 36 -0.03 4.89 -0.61
CA ALA A 36 -1.20 4.55 0.20
C ALA A 36 -0.93 4.70 1.70
N ALA A 37 0.20 4.18 2.18
CA ALA A 37 0.60 4.32 3.58
C ALA A 37 0.89 5.79 3.94
N GLY A 38 1.67 6.49 3.10
CA GLY A 38 1.99 7.90 3.31
C GLY A 38 0.75 8.79 3.33
N PHE A 39 -0.23 8.53 2.45
CA PHE A 39 -1.49 9.25 2.42
C PHE A 39 -2.33 9.04 3.68
N PHE A 40 -2.39 7.80 4.19
CA PHE A 40 -3.06 7.50 5.45
C PHE A 40 -2.42 8.27 6.61
N HIS A 41 -1.10 8.16 6.77
CA HIS A 41 -0.37 8.85 7.84
C HIS A 41 -0.49 10.37 7.74
N TYR A 42 -0.46 10.92 6.53
CA TYR A 42 -0.66 12.34 6.29
C TYR A 42 -2.06 12.82 6.71
N ARG A 43 -3.12 12.07 6.39
CA ARG A 43 -4.49 12.40 6.79
C ARG A 43 -4.68 12.32 8.31
N VAL A 44 -4.09 11.31 8.95
CA VAL A 44 -4.11 11.18 10.40
C VAL A 44 -3.38 12.36 11.04
N GLY A 45 -2.20 12.75 10.51
CA GLY A 45 -1.48 13.94 10.94
C GLY A 45 -2.33 15.21 10.86
N LEU A 46 -2.93 15.49 9.71
CA LEU A 46 -3.81 16.66 9.51
C LEU A 46 -5.04 16.68 10.43
N LEU A 47 -5.59 15.52 10.77
CA LEU A 47 -6.70 15.43 11.71
C LEU A 47 -6.26 15.85 13.11
N LEU A 48 -5.02 15.50 13.50
CA LEU A 48 -4.46 15.69 14.83
C LEU A 48 -3.62 16.97 14.99
N GLU A 49 -3.43 17.76 13.93
CA GLU A 49 -2.55 18.94 13.89
C GLU A 49 -3.07 20.14 14.74
N PRO A 50 -2.21 20.71 15.60
CA PRO A 50 -2.13 20.29 17.00
C PRO A 50 -3.51 20.32 17.68
N VAL A 51 -3.77 19.27 18.45
CA VAL A 51 -4.89 19.23 19.40
C VAL A 51 -4.49 20.03 20.65
N ASP A 52 -5.32 21.00 21.04
CA ASP A 52 -5.07 21.90 22.18
C ASP A 52 -5.11 21.14 23.52
N ASP A 53 -4.45 21.71 24.53
CA ASP A 53 -4.36 21.19 25.89
C ASP A 53 -5.75 21.06 26.58
N ALA A 54 -6.76 21.69 25.99
CA ALA A 54 -8.15 21.56 26.39
C ALA A 54 -8.73 20.14 26.18
N CYS A 55 -8.14 19.32 25.30
CA CYS A 55 -8.68 18.01 24.97
C CYS A 55 -8.51 16.98 26.09
N GLY A 56 -9.60 16.49 26.68
CA GLY A 56 -9.54 15.68 27.89
C GLY A 56 -9.16 16.46 29.17
N GLY A 57 -9.08 17.80 29.08
CA GLY A 57 -8.85 18.70 30.20
C GLY A 57 -10.09 18.86 31.11
N PRO A 58 -9.99 19.63 32.21
CA PRO A 58 -11.07 19.75 33.20
C PRO A 58 -12.23 20.68 32.75
N ASP A 59 -12.01 21.55 31.76
CA ASP A 59 -13.03 22.48 31.27
C ASP A 59 -13.95 21.79 30.23
N PRO A 60 -15.24 21.56 30.54
CA PRO A 60 -16.17 20.94 29.60
C PRO A 60 -16.43 21.78 28.34
N VAL A 61 -16.37 23.11 28.43
CA VAL A 61 -16.63 24.00 27.28
C VAL A 61 -15.45 23.96 26.31
N ALA A 62 -14.22 24.07 26.83
CA ALA A 62 -13.02 23.98 26.02
C ALA A 62 -12.86 22.59 25.38
N ARG A 63 -13.16 21.50 26.12
CA ARG A 63 -13.21 20.14 25.56
C ARG A 63 -14.17 20.01 24.38
N MET A 64 -15.38 20.57 24.53
CA MET A 64 -16.40 20.52 23.48
C MET A 64 -15.95 21.25 22.22
N GLN A 65 -15.35 22.44 22.36
CA GLN A 65 -14.83 23.22 21.23
C GLN A 65 -13.76 22.44 20.45
N VAL A 66 -12.83 21.78 21.14
CA VAL A 66 -11.81 20.95 20.48
C VAL A 66 -12.42 19.72 19.81
N ALA A 67 -13.41 19.08 20.44
CA ALA A 67 -14.13 17.95 19.84
C ALA A 67 -14.88 18.35 18.56
N GLU A 68 -15.55 19.51 18.56
CA GLU A 68 -16.21 20.08 17.38
C GLU A 68 -15.21 20.39 16.27
N GLN A 69 -14.04 20.94 16.61
CA GLN A 69 -12.97 21.20 15.64
C GLN A 69 -12.43 19.91 15.02
N LEU A 70 -12.21 18.86 15.83
CA LEU A 70 -11.81 17.54 15.34
C LEU A 70 -12.86 16.92 14.42
N MET A 71 -14.14 17.05 14.77
CA MET A 71 -15.26 16.60 13.94
C MET A 71 -15.33 17.39 12.62
N ALA A 72 -15.16 18.71 12.66
CA ALA A 72 -15.16 19.54 11.45
C ALA A 72 -13.99 19.16 10.51
N ARG A 73 -12.80 18.90 11.07
CA ARG A 73 -11.63 18.43 10.31
C ARG A 73 -11.83 17.04 9.71
N SER A 74 -12.40 16.10 10.46
CA SER A 74 -12.66 14.76 9.94
C SER A 74 -13.64 14.79 8.77
N LEU A 75 -14.67 15.65 8.84
CA LEU A 75 -15.61 15.91 7.76
C LEU A 75 -14.92 16.58 6.56
N ALA A 76 -14.03 17.56 6.78
CA ALA A 76 -13.26 18.20 5.72
C ALA A 76 -12.28 17.25 5.01
N LEU A 77 -11.80 16.22 5.71
CA LEU A 77 -10.92 15.18 5.18
C LEU A 77 -11.66 13.97 4.59
N ALA A 78 -12.98 13.87 4.73
CA ALA A 78 -13.77 12.81 4.11
C ALA A 78 -13.69 12.80 2.56
N PRO A 79 -13.75 13.95 1.86
CA PRO A 79 -13.63 14.02 0.39
C PRO A 79 -12.25 13.63 -0.15
N TRP A 80 -11.26 13.38 0.72
CA TRP A 80 -9.94 12.90 0.32
C TRP A 80 -9.91 11.38 0.14
N GLN A 81 -10.89 10.65 0.67
CA GLN A 81 -11.01 9.19 0.50
C GLN A 81 -11.00 8.72 -0.97
N PRO A 82 -11.62 9.39 -1.96
CA PRO A 82 -11.51 9.07 -3.38
C PRO A 82 -10.06 9.11 -3.92
N LEU A 83 -9.22 10.03 -3.43
CA LEU A 83 -7.84 10.15 -3.90
C LEU A 83 -6.99 8.94 -3.50
N GLN A 84 -7.34 8.28 -2.39
CA GLN A 84 -6.65 7.06 -1.95
C GLN A 84 -6.81 5.93 -2.98
N TRP A 85 -7.87 5.92 -3.80
CA TRP A 85 -8.11 4.87 -4.79
C TRP A 85 -7.16 4.92 -5.97
N ILE A 86 -6.50 6.05 -6.23
CA ILE A 86 -5.55 6.20 -7.33
C ILE A 86 -4.35 5.24 -7.19
N PRO A 87 -3.58 5.27 -6.08
CA PRO A 87 -2.51 4.29 -5.88
C PRO A 87 -3.05 2.85 -5.84
N MET A 88 -4.27 2.61 -5.34
CA MET A 88 -4.86 1.27 -5.31
C MET A 88 -5.15 0.71 -6.69
N ALA A 89 -5.78 1.51 -7.53
CA ALA A 89 -6.07 1.14 -8.91
C ALA A 89 -4.75 0.85 -9.63
N GLY A 90 -3.71 1.66 -9.39
CA GLY A 90 -2.35 1.41 -9.89
C GLY A 90 -1.79 0.06 -9.45
N LEU A 91 -1.88 -0.27 -8.15
CA LEU A 91 -1.41 -1.54 -7.60
C LEU A 91 -2.18 -2.75 -8.18
N VAL A 92 -3.51 -2.67 -8.23
CA VAL A 92 -4.36 -3.74 -8.77
C VAL A 92 -4.10 -3.95 -10.25
N LEU A 93 -4.04 -2.88 -11.05
CA LEU A 93 -3.75 -2.95 -12.49
C LEU A 93 -2.34 -3.49 -12.75
N ALA A 94 -1.36 -3.09 -11.93
CA ALA A 94 0.00 -3.62 -12.00
C ALA A 94 0.01 -5.14 -11.79
N LEU A 95 -0.60 -5.63 -10.70
CA LEU A 95 -0.62 -7.05 -10.38
C LEU A 95 -1.41 -7.87 -11.42
N LEU A 96 -2.54 -7.34 -11.91
CA LEU A 96 -3.29 -7.96 -13.00
C LEU A 96 -2.46 -8.04 -14.28
N GLY A 97 -1.76 -6.97 -14.65
CA GLY A 97 -0.84 -6.96 -15.79
C GLY A 97 0.27 -8.01 -15.65
N ALA A 98 0.84 -8.17 -14.47
CA ALA A 98 1.85 -9.20 -14.20
C ALA A 98 1.29 -10.62 -14.31
N ILE A 99 0.06 -10.85 -13.83
CA ILE A 99 -0.65 -12.13 -13.97
C ILE A 99 -0.95 -12.40 -15.45
N SER A 100 -1.48 -11.43 -16.20
CA SER A 100 -1.76 -11.57 -17.63
C SER A 100 -0.51 -11.93 -18.44
N ILE A 101 0.63 -11.30 -18.15
CA ILE A 101 1.92 -11.64 -18.79
C ILE A 101 2.35 -13.06 -18.43
N SER A 102 2.15 -13.49 -17.18
CA SER A 102 2.49 -14.84 -16.72
C SER A 102 1.63 -15.89 -17.41
N VAL A 103 0.32 -15.64 -17.56
CA VAL A 103 -0.61 -16.50 -18.31
C VAL A 103 -0.21 -16.58 -19.79
N TYR A 104 0.09 -15.44 -20.41
CA TYR A 104 0.53 -15.37 -21.82
C TYR A 104 1.80 -16.20 -22.09
N ARG A 105 2.68 -16.36 -21.09
CA ARG A 105 3.89 -17.18 -21.21
C ARG A 105 3.64 -18.67 -21.00
N LEU A 106 2.53 -19.07 -20.37
CA LEU A 106 2.33 -20.43 -19.87
C LEU A 106 2.38 -21.49 -20.97
N GLY A 107 1.83 -21.18 -22.16
CA GLY A 107 1.85 -22.08 -23.31
C GLY A 107 3.18 -22.13 -24.07
N ARG A 108 4.17 -21.30 -23.73
CA ARG A 108 5.45 -21.18 -24.44
C ARG A 108 6.67 -21.60 -23.60
N LEU A 109 6.43 -22.12 -22.40
CA LEU A 109 7.49 -22.56 -21.49
C LEU A 109 7.42 -24.08 -21.28
N SER A 110 8.56 -24.75 -21.31
CA SER A 110 8.67 -26.19 -21.09
C SER A 110 8.94 -26.52 -19.61
N GLY A 111 8.46 -27.70 -19.18
CA GLY A 111 8.79 -28.36 -17.91
C GLY A 111 9.00 -27.44 -16.71
N ARG A 112 10.26 -27.32 -16.27
CA ARG A 112 10.68 -26.59 -15.06
C ARG A 112 10.38 -25.08 -15.13
N LEU A 113 10.51 -24.46 -16.31
CA LEU A 113 10.21 -23.03 -16.50
C LEU A 113 8.71 -22.75 -16.39
N ARG A 114 7.87 -23.69 -16.83
CA ARG A 114 6.42 -23.60 -16.68
C ARG A 114 6.01 -23.65 -15.20
N TRP A 115 6.64 -24.52 -14.42
CA TRP A 115 6.39 -24.61 -12.97
C TRP A 115 6.86 -23.35 -12.23
N ALA A 116 8.05 -22.84 -12.56
CA ALA A 116 8.55 -21.58 -12.00
C ALA A 116 7.64 -20.39 -12.34
N ASN A 117 7.12 -20.32 -13.57
CA ASN A 117 6.15 -19.30 -13.98
C ASN A 117 4.82 -19.42 -13.22
N TRP A 118 4.34 -20.64 -12.97
CA TRP A 118 3.19 -20.90 -12.10
C TRP A 118 3.41 -20.39 -10.68
N ALA A 119 4.56 -20.68 -10.09
CA ALA A 119 4.90 -20.22 -8.73
C ALA A 119 4.93 -18.68 -8.65
N VAL A 120 5.53 -18.02 -9.64
CA VAL A 120 5.52 -16.56 -9.74
C VAL A 120 4.10 -16.02 -9.90
N MET A 121 3.25 -16.64 -10.73
CA MET A 121 1.86 -16.23 -10.90
C MET A 121 1.05 -16.38 -9.60
N ALA A 122 1.22 -17.49 -8.88
CA ALA A 122 0.60 -17.71 -7.58
C ALA A 122 1.04 -16.65 -6.55
N LEU A 123 2.33 -16.30 -6.53
CA LEU A 123 2.86 -15.23 -5.69
C LEU A 123 2.18 -13.89 -5.98
N HIS A 124 2.00 -13.51 -7.25
CA HIS A 124 1.26 -12.28 -7.60
C HIS A 124 -0.20 -12.33 -7.16
N GLY A 125 -0.85 -13.49 -7.24
CA GLY A 125 -2.22 -13.68 -6.73
C GLY A 125 -2.31 -13.50 -5.22
N VAL A 126 -1.36 -14.04 -4.45
CA VAL A 126 -1.26 -13.83 -3.00
C VAL A 126 -1.03 -12.36 -2.69
N ILE A 127 -0.09 -11.70 -3.39
CA ILE A 127 0.17 -10.27 -3.22
C ILE A 127 -1.09 -9.44 -3.50
N LEU A 128 -1.87 -9.77 -4.54
CA LEU A 128 -3.11 -9.08 -4.87
C LEU A 128 -4.15 -9.22 -3.75
N MET A 129 -4.30 -10.42 -3.20
CA MET A 129 -5.22 -10.67 -2.08
C MET A 129 -4.80 -9.90 -0.82
N LEU A 130 -3.51 -9.93 -0.49
CA LEU A 130 -2.96 -9.17 0.65
C LEU A 130 -3.07 -7.66 0.42
N ALA A 131 -2.88 -7.19 -0.81
CA ALA A 131 -3.06 -5.80 -1.18
C ALA A 131 -4.49 -5.37 -0.88
N VAL A 132 -5.50 -6.03 -1.47
CA VAL A 132 -6.93 -5.76 -1.21
C VAL A 132 -7.23 -5.76 0.30
N ARG A 133 -6.66 -6.72 1.03
CA ARG A 133 -6.81 -6.79 2.49
C ARG A 133 -6.20 -5.59 3.21
N ALA A 134 -5.00 -5.14 2.83
CA ALA A 134 -4.36 -3.95 3.39
C ALA A 134 -5.21 -2.71 3.16
N LEU A 135 -5.78 -2.55 1.96
CA LEU A 135 -6.63 -1.40 1.65
C LEU A 135 -7.85 -1.34 2.55
N HIS A 136 -8.51 -2.48 2.72
CA HIS A 136 -9.65 -2.60 3.62
C HIS A 136 -9.26 -2.27 5.05
N LEU A 137 -8.06 -2.63 5.50
CA LEU A 137 -7.59 -2.30 6.84
C LEU A 137 -7.29 -0.81 6.99
N TYR A 138 -6.67 -0.16 6.01
CA TYR A 138 -6.46 1.29 6.02
C TYR A 138 -7.78 2.07 6.05
N ASP A 139 -8.79 1.63 5.31
CA ASP A 139 -10.10 2.28 5.28
C ASP A 139 -10.82 2.16 6.63
N MET A 140 -10.81 0.96 7.22
CA MET A 140 -11.37 0.72 8.55
C MET A 140 -10.62 1.47 9.66
N ALA A 141 -9.29 1.55 9.55
CA ALA A 141 -8.45 2.33 10.47
C ALA A 141 -8.81 3.82 10.39
N TRP A 142 -8.97 4.36 9.18
CA TRP A 142 -9.41 5.75 8.98
C TRP A 142 -10.79 6.01 9.60
N ILE A 143 -11.79 5.18 9.30
CA ILE A 143 -13.15 5.34 9.86
C ILE A 143 -13.11 5.32 11.39
N SER A 144 -12.32 4.41 11.96
CA SER A 144 -12.17 4.31 13.42
C SER A 144 -11.53 5.55 14.01
N VAL A 145 -10.43 6.04 13.44
CA VAL A 145 -9.74 7.25 13.89
C VAL A 145 -10.66 8.48 13.76
N ALA A 146 -11.31 8.66 12.61
CA ALA A 146 -12.21 9.77 12.34
C ALA A 146 -13.42 9.82 13.30
N LYS A 147 -13.92 8.65 13.72
CA LYS A 147 -15.04 8.54 14.66
C LYS A 147 -14.60 8.68 16.11
N LEU A 148 -13.47 8.08 16.49
CA LEU A 148 -13.03 8.00 17.88
C LEU A 148 -12.37 9.30 18.34
N ALA A 149 -11.58 9.96 17.49
CA ALA A 149 -10.80 11.14 17.89
C ALA A 149 -11.65 12.26 18.57
N PRO A 150 -12.82 12.66 18.04
CA PRO A 150 -13.68 13.63 18.72
C PRO A 150 -14.22 13.10 20.06
N THR A 151 -14.66 11.84 20.10
CA THR A 151 -15.24 11.24 21.32
C THR A 151 -14.24 11.09 22.45
N THR A 152 -12.98 10.76 22.11
CA THR A 152 -11.90 10.63 23.09
C THR A 152 -11.54 11.95 23.75
N CYS A 153 -11.79 13.06 23.04
CA CYS A 153 -11.54 14.41 23.55
C CYS A 153 -12.53 14.84 24.64
N LEU A 154 -13.72 14.24 24.63
CA LEU A 154 -14.81 14.53 25.58
C LEU A 154 -14.66 13.76 26.90
N VAL A 155 -13.79 12.75 26.96
CA VAL A 155 -13.58 11.95 28.17
C VAL A 155 -12.65 12.71 29.11
N GLU A 156 -13.09 12.92 30.35
CA GLU A 156 -12.27 13.51 31.40
C GLU A 156 -11.17 12.54 31.84
N LEU A 157 -9.91 12.88 31.56
CA LEU A 157 -8.75 12.08 31.99
C LEU A 157 -8.23 12.51 33.38
N GLY A 158 -9.01 13.36 34.08
CA GLY A 158 -8.57 14.22 35.17
C GLY A 158 -8.34 13.61 36.56
N GLU A 159 -8.64 12.33 36.82
CA GLU A 159 -8.52 11.79 38.18
C GLU A 159 -7.18 11.08 38.51
N GLN A 160 -6.29 10.80 37.54
CA GLN A 160 -5.07 10.00 37.79
C GLN A 160 -3.73 10.75 37.74
N GLY A 161 -3.77 12.09 37.79
CA GLY A 161 -2.61 12.88 38.19
C GLY A 161 -1.52 13.08 37.13
N ARG A 162 -1.37 14.33 36.70
CA ARG A 162 -0.13 14.94 36.18
C ARG A 162 0.64 14.18 35.08
N LEU A 163 -0.05 13.52 34.16
CA LEU A 163 0.60 13.18 32.89
C LEU A 163 0.45 14.39 31.95
N PRO A 164 1.56 14.95 31.41
CA PRO A 164 1.47 16.02 30.42
C PRO A 164 0.57 15.55 29.28
N LEU A 165 -0.32 16.43 28.81
CA LEU A 165 -1.44 16.04 27.96
C LEU A 165 -1.00 15.41 26.64
N VAL A 166 0.15 15.83 26.11
CA VAL A 166 0.85 15.15 25.00
C VAL A 166 1.06 13.67 25.31
N GLN A 167 1.55 13.33 26.51
CA GLN A 167 1.77 11.95 26.96
C GLN A 167 0.45 11.23 27.28
N ALA A 168 -0.56 11.92 27.84
CA ALA A 168 -1.84 11.31 28.17
C ALA A 168 -2.69 11.02 26.92
N GLN A 169 -2.66 11.90 25.92
CA GLN A 169 -3.22 11.65 24.59
C GLN A 169 -2.38 10.63 23.83
N GLU A 170 -1.06 10.68 23.87
CA GLU A 170 -0.20 9.65 23.26
C GLU A 170 -0.37 8.28 23.94
N VAL A 171 -0.78 8.25 25.22
CA VAL A 171 -1.13 7.04 25.98
C VAL A 171 -2.60 6.66 25.79
N VAL A 172 -3.57 7.57 25.61
CA VAL A 172 -4.99 7.23 25.41
C VAL A 172 -5.30 6.98 23.94
N PHE A 173 -4.79 7.79 23.02
CA PHE A 173 -4.63 7.37 21.64
C PHE A 173 -3.69 6.19 21.57
N GLY A 174 -2.61 6.08 22.35
CA GLY A 174 -1.76 4.88 22.41
C GLY A 174 -2.43 3.62 22.98
N ILE A 175 -3.43 3.77 23.86
CA ILE A 175 -4.22 2.71 24.51
C ILE A 175 -5.43 2.39 23.67
N LEU A 176 -6.07 3.34 23.00
CA LEU A 176 -7.12 3.08 22.02
C LEU A 176 -6.53 2.53 20.73
N THR A 177 -5.38 3.05 20.29
CA THR A 177 -4.51 2.40 19.31
C THR A 177 -3.73 1.22 19.89
N ARG A 178 -3.84 0.80 21.17
CA ARG A 178 -3.35 -0.51 21.68
C ARG A 178 -4.43 -1.56 21.86
N GLN A 179 -5.56 -1.20 22.45
CA GLN A 179 -6.77 -2.02 22.51
C GLN A 179 -7.35 -2.21 21.11
N HIS A 180 -7.16 -1.23 20.21
CA HIS A 180 -7.34 -1.37 18.76
C HIS A 180 -5.98 -1.40 18.01
N ALA A 181 -4.83 -1.69 18.66
CA ALA A 181 -3.50 -1.86 17.99
C ALA A 181 -3.49 -2.99 17.01
N LEU A 182 -4.32 -4.00 17.25
CA LEU A 182 -4.51 -5.05 16.25
C LEU A 182 -4.98 -4.46 14.91
N LEU A 183 -5.50 -3.23 14.86
CA LEU A 183 -5.98 -2.53 13.67
C LEU A 183 -5.03 -1.47 13.10
N LEU A 184 -4.11 -0.86 13.85
CA LEU A 184 -3.09 0.07 13.31
C LEU A 184 -1.70 -0.59 13.14
N ARG A 185 -1.36 -1.58 13.99
CA ARG A 185 -0.15 -2.38 13.82
C ARG A 185 -0.30 -3.32 12.60
N SER A 186 -1.52 -3.79 12.34
CA SER A 186 -1.84 -4.67 11.20
C SER A 186 -1.66 -4.06 9.79
N PRO A 187 -2.13 -2.84 9.43
CA PRO A 187 -2.03 -2.32 8.07
C PRO A 187 -0.59 -1.94 7.68
N ASP A 188 0.20 -1.37 8.59
CA ASP A 188 1.61 -1.07 8.35
C ASP A 188 2.46 -2.35 8.29
N ASP A 189 2.23 -3.31 9.21
CA ASP A 189 2.91 -4.62 9.17
C ASP A 189 2.57 -5.37 7.87
N LEU A 190 1.31 -5.33 7.43
CA LEU A 190 0.88 -5.92 6.17
C LEU A 190 1.45 -5.19 4.96
N ALA A 191 1.60 -3.87 5.03
CA ALA A 191 2.29 -3.09 4.00
C ALA A 191 3.77 -3.45 3.91
N LEU A 192 4.45 -3.67 5.03
CA LEU A 192 5.84 -4.15 5.05
C LEU A 192 5.96 -5.57 4.46
N VAL A 193 5.04 -6.46 4.83
CA VAL A 193 4.95 -7.81 4.23
C VAL A 193 4.70 -7.71 2.72
N LEU A 194 3.81 -6.83 2.28
CA LEU A 194 3.54 -6.57 0.85
C LEU A 194 4.80 -6.08 0.13
N VAL A 195 5.54 -5.13 0.71
CA VAL A 195 6.80 -4.64 0.16
C VAL A 195 7.81 -5.79 0.04
N ALA A 196 7.98 -6.60 1.08
CA ALA A 196 8.88 -7.75 1.05
C ALA A 196 8.48 -8.76 -0.04
N LEU A 197 7.19 -9.07 -0.16
CA LEU A 197 6.68 -9.98 -1.19
C LEU A 197 6.81 -9.42 -2.61
N LEU A 198 6.59 -8.12 -2.80
CA LEU A 198 6.80 -7.44 -4.09
C LEU A 198 8.28 -7.47 -4.49
N LEU A 199 9.20 -7.26 -3.55
CA LEU A 199 10.64 -7.40 -3.79
C LEU A 199 11.00 -8.85 -4.16
N MET A 200 10.45 -9.84 -3.45
CA MET A 200 10.64 -11.26 -3.77
C MET A 200 10.09 -11.59 -5.17
N ALA A 201 8.92 -11.07 -5.52
CA ALA A 201 8.32 -11.26 -6.83
C ALA A 201 9.12 -10.58 -7.95
N MET A 202 9.72 -9.42 -7.67
CA MET A 202 10.63 -8.72 -8.57
C MET A 202 11.89 -9.56 -8.84
N VAL A 203 12.54 -10.07 -7.79
CA VAL A 203 13.73 -10.94 -7.92
C VAL A 203 13.39 -12.24 -8.64
N ALA A 204 12.30 -12.91 -8.26
CA ALA A 204 11.86 -14.15 -8.89
C ALA A 204 11.50 -13.94 -10.38
N GLY A 205 10.80 -12.85 -10.70
CA GLY A 205 10.48 -12.46 -12.07
C GLY A 205 11.72 -12.17 -12.92
N PHE A 206 12.70 -11.49 -12.35
CA PHE A 206 13.98 -11.22 -13.01
C PHE A 206 14.79 -12.49 -13.26
N MET A 207 14.90 -13.37 -12.27
CA MET A 207 15.57 -14.66 -12.38
C MET A 207 14.89 -15.55 -13.43
N LEU A 208 13.56 -15.61 -13.43
CA LEU A 208 12.78 -16.34 -14.42
C LEU A 208 13.01 -15.78 -15.84
N TRP A 209 13.04 -14.45 -15.99
CA TRP A 209 13.34 -13.82 -17.27
C TRP A 209 14.75 -14.17 -17.76
N ARG A 210 15.77 -14.11 -16.90
CA ARG A 210 17.14 -14.52 -17.26
C ARG A 210 17.21 -15.99 -17.66
N ALA A 211 16.50 -16.86 -16.95
CA ALA A 211 16.46 -18.29 -17.27
C ALA A 211 15.81 -18.55 -18.64
N ILE A 212 14.72 -17.85 -18.96
CA ILE A 212 14.05 -17.95 -20.27
C ILE A 212 14.95 -17.41 -21.38
N ALA A 213 15.65 -16.29 -21.15
CA ALA A 213 16.56 -15.71 -22.13
C ALA A 213 17.73 -16.66 -22.46
N ARG A 214 18.31 -17.31 -21.43
CA ARG A 214 19.38 -18.30 -21.61
C ARG A 214 18.92 -19.55 -22.36
N ALA A 215 17.74 -20.08 -22.04
CA ALA A 215 17.20 -21.24 -22.74
C ALA A 215 17.05 -20.96 -24.25
N ARG A 216 16.49 -19.80 -24.61
CA ARG A 216 16.34 -19.38 -26.02
C ARG A 216 17.67 -19.20 -26.76
N SER A 217 18.71 -18.73 -26.08
CA SER A 217 20.04 -18.61 -26.71
C SER A 217 20.72 -19.96 -26.93
N SER A 218 20.44 -20.96 -26.09
CA SER A 218 20.96 -22.31 -26.26
C SER A 218 20.28 -23.01 -27.44
N ASP A 219 18.95 -22.94 -27.54
CA ASP A 219 18.19 -23.52 -28.65
C ASP A 219 18.66 -22.92 -30.00
N ALA A 220 18.91 -21.60 -30.05
CA ALA A 220 19.39 -20.93 -31.26
C ALA A 220 20.83 -21.29 -31.69
N LEU A 221 21.62 -21.89 -30.80
CA LEU A 221 22.98 -22.38 -31.10
C LEU A 221 22.98 -23.85 -31.55
N GLU A 222 21.95 -24.63 -31.23
CA GLU A 222 21.80 -26.02 -31.69
C GLU A 222 21.20 -26.11 -33.10
N ASP A 223 20.47 -25.09 -33.54
CA ASP A 223 19.81 -25.02 -34.87
C ASP A 223 20.66 -24.34 -35.97
N GLY A 224 21.90 -23.90 -35.69
CA GLY A 224 22.78 -23.17 -36.62
C GLY A 224 24.08 -23.91 -36.93
#